data_AF-A0AAV6MJG0-F1
#
_entry.id   AF-A0AAV6MJG0-F1
#
_cell.length_a   1.000
_cell.length_b   1.000
_cell.length_c   1.000
_cell.angle_alpha   90.00
_cell.angle_beta   90.00
_cell.angle_gamma   90.00
#
_symmetry.space_group_name_H-M   'P 1'
#
loop_
_entity.id
_entity.type
_entity.pdbx_description
1 polymer ?
#
loop_
_entity_poly.entity_id
_entity_poly.type
_entity_poly.pdbx_seq_one_letter_code
_entity_poly.pdbx_strand_id
1 'polypeptide(L)'
;MDASKEPKSIVKPPMSFGKKKWTKIDKKVAFTFFFLHFLCIFAPFQINWSAISISFTLYIIIGLFGITISYHRNLSHKSFKIPKWLEYLFAYCGVHAFQGDPINWVSTHRYHHQFVDTEKDPHSPIKGFWSSHIIWLLYKGDGSLSEMLGRHRKWDNACDLENQTFYRFIHKTYFLHPIALALILYVCHIWGKQQWKTNDLSRNNWWISLLVFGEGWHNNHHAFEYSARLGMEWWQYDPGLFGITISYHRNLTHKTFKLPKWLEYLLAYCGLHALQGDPIYWVSIHRYHHQYVDTPTDPHSRIKGFWFSHLTWYLQKRDQSVSEMIPRDRKWENVTDLKKQTFYRFLHKTYLLHPIALAAILYSIGGAPFFIWGMCVRIVIVLHATFLVNSVCHTWGKQPWKTNDLSRNNGWISLLAFGEGWHNNHHAFEYSARLGIEWWQYDPGWYVIRFLEAIGVATHVKLPSQTHMQKLANY
;
A
#
# COMPACT_ATOMS: atom_id res chain seq x y z
N MET A 1 -14.44 35.57 44.75
CA MET A 1 -13.99 36.91 44.30
C MET A 1 -13.40 36.74 42.93
N ASP A 2 -14.07 37.37 41.97
CA ASP A 2 -13.82 37.29 40.54
C ASP A 2 -12.36 37.53 40.15
N ALA A 3 -11.86 36.65 39.30
CA ALA A 3 -11.04 37.11 38.18
C ALA A 3 -11.85 36.75 36.92
N SER A 4 -12.79 37.64 36.58
CA SER A 4 -13.31 37.76 35.23
C SER A 4 -12.11 37.83 34.28
N LYS A 5 -11.73 36.70 33.69
CA LYS A 5 -10.89 36.74 32.49
C LYS A 5 -11.77 37.39 31.44
N GLU A 6 -11.58 38.69 31.22
CA GLU A 6 -12.13 39.38 30.07
C GLU A 6 -11.97 38.46 28.83
N PRO A 7 -13.00 38.34 27.98
CA PRO A 7 -12.88 37.53 26.78
C PRO A 7 -11.65 38.03 26.03
N LYS A 8 -10.66 37.15 25.86
CA LYS A 8 -9.40 37.50 25.19
C LYS A 8 -9.76 37.97 23.79
N SER A 9 -9.78 39.28 23.60
CA SER A 9 -10.14 39.88 22.33
C SER A 9 -9.10 39.46 21.31
N ILE A 10 -9.53 39.02 20.13
CA ILE A 10 -8.63 38.74 19.02
C ILE A 10 -7.91 40.04 18.69
N VAL A 11 -6.65 40.16 19.10
CA VAL A 11 -5.82 41.30 18.77
C VAL A 11 -5.43 41.13 17.30
N LYS A 12 -5.61 42.18 16.50
CA LYS A 12 -5.15 42.16 15.10
C LYS A 12 -3.68 41.71 15.10
N PRO A 13 -3.30 40.71 14.29
CA PRO A 13 -1.93 40.20 14.28
C PRO A 13 -0.96 41.37 14.14
N PRO A 14 0.14 41.42 14.92
CA PRO A 14 0.91 42.65 15.12
C PRO A 14 1.46 43.26 13.83
N MET A 15 1.49 42.54 12.71
CA MET A 15 1.77 43.10 11.39
C MET A 15 1.02 42.31 10.31
N SER A 16 0.40 43.01 9.34
CA SER A 16 0.01 42.36 8.10
C SER A 16 1.28 41.89 7.37
N PHE A 17 1.22 40.69 6.77
CA PHE A 17 2.33 40.01 6.10
C PHE A 17 3.15 40.92 5.14
N GLY A 18 2.52 41.98 4.61
CA GLY A 18 3.12 42.96 3.70
C GLY A 18 3.91 44.12 4.34
N LYS A 19 3.91 44.31 5.67
CA LYS A 19 4.59 45.44 6.33
C LYS A 19 5.92 45.09 7.04
N LYS A 20 6.24 43.80 7.22
CA LYS A 20 7.50 43.37 7.87
C LYS A 20 8.67 43.42 6.89
N LYS A 21 9.83 43.93 7.32
CA LYS A 21 11.11 43.69 6.61
C LYS A 21 11.61 42.28 6.97
N TRP A 22 11.63 41.38 6.00
CA TRP A 22 12.04 39.99 6.22
C TRP A 22 13.54 39.88 6.45
N THR A 23 13.92 39.26 7.56
CA THR A 23 15.33 38.97 7.87
C THR A 23 15.87 37.86 6.98
N LYS A 24 17.20 37.65 6.96
CA LYS A 24 17.81 36.53 6.23
C LYS A 24 17.32 35.16 6.74
N ILE A 25 17.02 35.05 8.03
CA ILE A 25 16.52 33.81 8.64
C ILE A 25 15.06 33.58 8.26
N ASP A 26 14.22 34.62 8.28
CA ASP A 26 12.80 34.50 7.91
C ASP A 26 12.66 34.03 6.45
N LYS A 27 13.46 34.60 5.54
CA LYS A 27 13.53 34.17 4.13
C LYS A 27 13.94 32.72 3.98
N LYS A 28 14.93 32.25 4.77
CA LYS A 28 15.37 30.85 4.74
C LYS A 28 14.28 29.91 5.24
N VAL A 29 13.64 30.23 6.37
CA VAL A 29 12.55 29.41 6.93
C VAL A 29 11.39 29.32 5.94
N ALA A 30 10.93 30.44 5.38
CA ALA A 30 9.85 30.44 4.39
C ALA A 30 10.21 29.64 3.13
N PHE A 31 11.42 29.83 2.59
CA PHE A 31 11.88 29.07 1.43
C PHE A 31 11.89 27.57 1.73
N THR A 32 12.43 27.14 2.87
CA THR A 32 12.47 25.73 3.23
C THR A 32 11.07 25.13 3.38
N PHE A 33 10.14 25.83 4.04
CA PHE A 33 8.76 25.35 4.17
C PHE A 33 8.06 25.24 2.81
N PHE A 34 8.14 26.27 1.97
CA PHE A 34 7.54 26.25 0.64
C PHE A 34 8.15 25.14 -0.23
N PHE A 35 9.47 25.01 -0.22
CA PHE A 35 10.20 23.98 -0.97
C PHE A 35 9.78 22.57 -0.54
N LEU A 36 9.68 22.29 0.76
CA LEU A 36 9.23 20.99 1.27
C LEU A 36 7.78 20.67 0.84
N HIS A 37 6.86 21.63 0.93
CA HIS A 37 5.47 21.43 0.50
C HIS A 37 5.36 21.25 -1.02
N PHE A 38 6.15 21.99 -1.78
CA PHE A 38 6.27 21.81 -3.23
C PHE A 38 6.78 20.40 -3.57
N LEU A 39 7.79 19.88 -2.85
CA LEU A 39 8.24 18.50 -3.01
C LEU A 39 7.15 17.48 -2.68
N CYS A 40 6.27 17.74 -1.72
CA CYS A 40 5.14 16.86 -1.40
C CYS A 40 4.10 16.76 -2.52
N ILE A 41 4.00 17.75 -3.43
CA ILE A 41 3.14 17.64 -4.63
C ILE A 41 3.60 16.47 -5.50
N PHE A 42 4.88 16.11 -5.45
CA PHE A 42 5.42 14.97 -6.18
C PHE A 42 5.16 13.62 -5.48
N ALA A 43 4.65 13.60 -4.23
CA ALA A 43 4.49 12.38 -3.44
C ALA A 43 3.54 11.33 -4.07
N PRO A 44 2.39 11.69 -4.69
CA PRO A 44 1.55 10.73 -5.41
C PRO A 44 2.29 10.01 -6.55
N PHE A 45 3.32 10.64 -7.10
CA PHE A 45 4.17 10.08 -8.16
C PHE A 45 5.34 9.26 -7.62
N GLN A 46 5.51 9.21 -6.29
CA GLN A 46 6.60 8.52 -5.59
C GLN A 46 6.07 7.48 -4.57
N ILE A 47 4.80 7.04 -4.70
CA ILE A 47 4.18 6.05 -3.82
C ILE A 47 4.93 4.72 -3.92
N ASN A 48 5.51 4.30 -2.79
CA ASN A 48 6.20 3.03 -2.63
C ASN A 48 5.91 2.52 -1.21
N TRP A 49 5.45 1.27 -1.04
CA TRP A 49 5.17 0.68 0.29
C TRP A 49 6.38 0.70 1.23
N SER A 50 7.63 0.59 0.74
CA SER A 50 8.83 0.77 1.57
C SER A 50 9.07 2.22 1.95
N ALA A 51 8.80 3.16 1.04
CA ALA A 51 8.89 4.58 1.35
C ALA A 51 7.77 4.99 2.32
N ILE A 52 6.58 4.38 2.21
CA ILE A 52 5.45 4.53 3.14
C ILE A 52 5.82 3.93 4.49
N SER A 53 6.41 2.74 4.52
CA SER A 53 6.82 2.04 5.74
C SER A 53 7.93 2.81 6.47
N ILE A 54 8.97 3.24 5.76
CA ILE A 54 10.04 4.10 6.30
C ILE A 54 9.49 5.46 6.73
N SER A 55 8.59 6.07 5.96
CA SER A 55 7.95 7.34 6.33
C SER A 55 7.14 7.19 7.61
N PHE A 56 6.30 6.16 7.70
CA PHE A 56 5.49 5.85 8.88
C PHE A 56 6.36 5.59 10.10
N THR A 57 7.51 4.93 9.92
CA THR A 57 8.35 4.56 11.05
C THR A 57 9.31 5.63 11.49
N LEU A 58 9.87 6.41 10.56
CA LEU A 58 10.51 7.69 10.88
C LEU A 58 9.53 8.63 11.57
N TYR A 59 8.26 8.67 11.15
CA TYR A 59 7.22 9.45 11.83
C TYR A 59 7.04 9.01 13.30
N ILE A 60 7.08 7.69 13.57
CA ILE A 60 7.05 7.17 14.94
C ILE A 60 8.34 7.55 15.71
N ILE A 61 9.55 7.24 15.21
CA ILE A 61 10.79 7.59 15.93
C ILE A 61 10.90 9.09 16.19
N ILE A 62 10.69 9.90 15.17
CA ILE A 62 10.94 11.33 15.24
C ILE A 62 9.80 12.03 15.98
N GLY A 63 8.55 11.70 15.67
CA GLY A 63 7.37 12.35 16.25
C GLY A 63 7.07 11.89 17.67
N LEU A 64 6.99 10.57 17.90
CA LEU A 64 6.66 10.02 19.21
C LEU A 64 7.86 10.12 20.16
N PHE A 65 8.99 9.51 19.81
CA PHE A 65 10.13 9.46 20.72
C PHE A 65 10.89 10.80 20.76
N GLY A 66 11.09 11.44 19.61
CA GLY A 66 11.82 12.71 19.50
C GLY A 66 11.09 13.92 20.07
N ILE A 67 9.90 14.22 19.57
CA ILE A 67 9.15 15.42 19.98
C ILE A 67 8.31 15.17 21.23
N THR A 68 7.47 14.14 21.21
CA THR A 68 6.45 13.95 22.25
C THR A 68 7.05 13.49 23.59
N ILE A 69 7.87 12.44 23.56
CA ILE A 69 8.50 11.89 24.76
C ILE A 69 9.67 12.78 25.21
N SER A 70 10.56 13.17 24.29
CA SER A 70 11.76 13.94 24.62
C SER A 70 11.51 15.44 24.75
N TYR A 71 11.41 16.21 23.65
CA TYR A 71 11.39 17.68 23.71
C TYR A 71 10.27 18.21 24.60
N HIS A 72 9.08 17.64 24.47
CA HIS A 72 7.90 18.06 25.20
C HIS A 72 7.93 17.59 26.67
N ARG A 73 7.75 16.29 26.93
CA ARG A 73 7.52 15.77 28.29
C ARG A 73 8.79 15.70 29.14
N ASN A 74 9.88 15.21 28.57
CA ASN A 74 11.13 15.04 29.31
C ASN A 74 11.89 16.36 29.47
N LEU A 75 12.22 17.05 28.37
CA LEU A 75 13.09 18.23 28.42
C LEU A 75 12.34 19.50 28.84
N SER A 76 11.14 19.74 28.32
CA SER A 76 10.41 20.96 28.67
C SER A 76 9.72 20.88 30.02
N HIS A 77 8.95 19.81 30.26
CA HIS A 77 8.15 19.65 31.48
C HIS A 77 8.83 18.90 32.62
N LYS A 78 9.95 18.22 32.36
CA LYS A 78 10.66 17.40 33.36
C LYS A 78 9.75 16.38 34.05
N SER A 79 8.76 15.86 33.33
CA SER A 79 7.71 15.00 33.88
C SER A 79 8.22 13.65 34.38
N PHE A 80 9.38 13.21 33.91
CA PHE A 80 10.02 11.96 34.34
C PHE A 80 11.54 12.03 34.11
N LYS A 81 12.29 11.17 34.81
CA LYS A 81 13.74 11.04 34.67
C LYS A 81 14.09 9.74 33.94
N ILE A 82 15.07 9.80 33.03
CA ILE A 82 15.64 8.65 32.32
C ILE A 82 17.17 8.72 32.36
N PRO A 83 17.89 7.60 32.16
CA PRO A 83 19.34 7.61 32.03
C PRO A 83 19.80 8.56 30.90
N LYS A 84 20.94 9.24 31.09
CA LYS A 84 21.40 10.30 30.17
C LYS A 84 21.64 9.83 28.73
N TRP A 85 22.09 8.60 28.53
CA TRP A 85 22.27 8.06 27.18
C TRP A 85 20.93 7.97 26.41
N LEU A 86 19.84 7.63 27.10
CA LEU A 86 18.51 7.52 26.52
C LEU A 86 17.86 8.90 26.31
N GLU A 87 18.08 9.82 27.25
CA GLU A 87 17.71 11.24 27.10
C GLU A 87 18.33 11.85 25.84
N TYR A 88 19.63 11.62 25.63
CA TYR A 88 20.34 12.12 24.46
C TYR A 88 19.92 11.42 23.17
N LEU A 89 19.67 10.11 23.20
CA LEU A 89 19.14 9.37 22.05
C LEU A 89 17.80 9.93 21.59
N PHE A 90 16.83 10.08 22.49
CA PHE A 90 15.52 10.62 22.13
C PHE A 90 15.59 12.10 21.74
N ALA A 91 16.41 12.91 22.40
CA ALA A 91 16.63 14.29 21.98
C ALA A 91 17.26 14.38 20.58
N TYR A 92 18.18 13.47 20.24
CA TYR A 92 18.75 13.38 18.90
C TYR A 92 17.70 12.99 17.85
N CYS A 93 16.80 12.04 18.14
CA CYS A 93 15.66 11.74 17.26
C CYS A 93 14.81 12.98 16.97
N GLY A 94 14.58 13.84 17.98
CA GLY A 94 13.82 15.09 17.84
C GLY A 94 14.47 16.13 16.90
N VAL A 95 15.80 16.11 16.74
CA VAL A 95 16.52 16.99 15.80
C VAL A 95 16.05 16.79 14.36
N HIS A 96 15.64 15.57 14.00
CA HIS A 96 15.19 15.23 12.66
C HIS A 96 13.73 15.62 12.37
N ALA A 97 12.99 16.17 13.35
CA ALA A 97 11.62 16.65 13.16
C ALA A 97 11.54 17.98 12.41
N PHE A 98 12.67 18.65 12.21
CA PHE A 98 12.78 19.95 11.56
C PHE A 98 12.02 21.09 12.27
N GLN A 99 11.73 20.94 13.58
CA GLN A 99 11.02 21.93 14.40
C GLN A 99 11.94 22.91 15.16
N GLY A 100 13.26 22.73 15.08
CA GLY A 100 14.27 23.48 15.81
C GLY A 100 15.18 22.59 16.67
N ASP A 101 16.32 23.11 17.09
CA ASP A 101 17.20 22.41 18.02
C ASP A 101 16.60 22.33 19.44
N PRO A 102 17.07 21.39 20.28
CA PRO A 102 16.48 21.15 21.59
C PRO A 102 16.41 22.40 22.48
N ILE A 103 17.43 23.27 22.45
CA ILE A 103 17.49 24.46 23.30
C ILE A 103 16.43 25.46 22.87
N ASN A 104 16.39 25.78 21.57
CA ASN A 104 15.40 26.71 21.01
C ASN A 104 13.97 26.20 21.17
N TRP A 105 13.71 24.92 20.90
CA TRP A 105 12.37 24.33 20.97
C TRP A 105 11.86 24.36 22.41
N VAL A 106 12.67 23.88 23.37
CA VAL A 106 12.31 23.85 24.80
C VAL A 106 12.14 25.26 25.35
N SER A 107 13.02 26.19 25.00
CA SER A 107 12.90 27.59 25.41
C SER A 107 11.60 28.23 24.92
N THR A 108 11.28 28.03 23.63
CA THR A 108 10.03 28.52 23.02
C THR A 108 8.80 27.90 23.67
N HIS A 109 8.82 26.59 23.92
CA HIS A 109 7.71 25.85 24.54
C HIS A 109 7.49 26.26 25.99
N ARG A 110 8.55 26.41 26.78
CA ARG A 110 8.47 26.92 28.16
C ARG A 110 7.91 28.35 28.18
N TYR A 111 8.29 29.19 27.22
CA TYR A 111 7.73 30.53 27.09
C TYR A 111 6.27 30.55 26.68
N HIS A 112 5.85 29.67 25.77
CA HIS A 112 4.45 29.46 25.46
C HIS A 112 3.65 29.12 26.72
N HIS A 113 4.11 28.17 27.55
CA HIS A 113 3.43 27.86 28.81
C HIS A 113 3.43 29.00 29.82
N GLN A 114 4.52 29.77 29.91
CA GLN A 114 4.63 30.90 30.83
C GLN A 114 3.68 32.04 30.47
N PHE A 115 3.45 32.26 29.17
CA PHE A 115 2.69 33.40 28.65
C PHE A 115 1.44 32.99 27.87
N VAL A 116 0.92 31.78 28.12
CA VAL A 116 -0.12 31.13 27.33
C VAL A 116 -1.27 32.07 26.97
N ASP A 117 -1.60 32.12 25.68
CA ASP A 117 -2.73 32.91 25.18
C ASP A 117 -2.62 34.40 25.58
N THR A 118 -1.42 34.97 25.53
CA THR A 118 -1.14 36.41 25.67
C THR A 118 -0.32 36.91 24.48
N GLU A 119 -0.14 38.22 24.36
CA GLU A 119 0.72 38.81 23.33
C GLU A 119 2.19 38.33 23.41
N LYS A 120 2.63 37.90 24.59
CA LYS A 120 3.98 37.37 24.83
C LYS A 120 4.13 35.90 24.44
N ASP A 121 3.04 35.20 24.14
CA ASP A 121 3.10 33.83 23.64
C ASP A 121 3.53 33.82 22.15
N PRO A 122 4.61 33.09 21.82
CA PRO A 122 5.17 33.04 20.47
C PRO A 122 4.19 32.58 19.40
N HIS A 123 3.26 31.69 19.73
CA HIS A 123 2.28 31.13 18.79
C HIS A 123 0.85 31.23 19.31
N SER A 124 0.57 32.35 19.97
CA SER A 124 -0.74 32.59 20.58
C SER A 124 -1.89 32.56 19.58
N PRO A 125 -2.95 31.77 19.83
CA PRO A 125 -4.13 31.73 18.97
C PRO A 125 -4.91 33.04 18.95
N ILE A 126 -4.74 33.93 19.95
CA ILE A 126 -5.38 35.25 20.00
C ILE A 126 -4.93 36.17 18.85
N LYS A 127 -3.77 35.85 18.23
CA LYS A 127 -3.21 36.56 17.06
C LYS A 127 -3.80 36.05 15.73
N GLY A 128 -4.73 35.09 15.77
CA GLY A 128 -5.43 34.51 14.62
C GLY A 128 -4.84 33.20 14.11
N PHE A 129 -5.68 32.40 13.43
CA PHE A 129 -5.38 31.03 12.99
C PHE A 129 -4.06 30.90 12.23
N TRP A 130 -3.85 31.69 11.18
CA TRP A 130 -2.62 31.60 10.39
C TRP A 130 -1.38 32.02 11.18
N SER A 131 -1.53 32.92 12.15
CA SER A 131 -0.47 33.37 13.05
C SER A 131 0.03 32.21 13.90
N SER A 132 -0.88 31.55 14.63
CA SER A 132 -0.56 30.40 15.49
C SER A 132 -0.19 29.14 14.70
N HIS A 133 -0.72 28.96 13.49
CA HIS A 133 -0.50 27.75 12.69
C HIS A 133 0.87 27.71 12.01
N ILE A 134 1.28 28.79 11.33
CA ILE A 134 2.50 28.74 10.50
C ILE A 134 3.30 30.06 10.47
N ILE A 135 2.64 31.22 10.56
CA ILE A 135 3.32 32.51 10.38
C ILE A 135 4.25 32.81 11.55
N TRP A 136 3.97 32.33 12.78
CA TRP A 136 4.87 32.51 13.94
C TRP A 136 6.31 32.02 13.70
N LEU A 137 6.49 31.03 12.82
CA LEU A 137 7.81 30.49 12.43
C LEU A 137 8.68 31.52 11.68
N LEU A 138 8.05 32.52 11.05
CA LEU A 138 8.69 33.58 10.26
C LEU A 138 9.09 34.80 11.12
N TYR A 139 9.02 34.68 12.44
CA TYR A 139 9.52 35.70 13.38
C TYR A 139 10.78 35.24 14.11
N LYS A 140 11.52 34.25 13.60
CA LYS A 140 12.73 33.72 14.27
C LYS A 140 13.99 34.57 14.08
N GLY A 141 14.04 35.44 13.07
CA GLY A 141 15.29 36.01 12.58
C GLY A 141 15.77 37.34 13.15
N ASP A 142 15.04 37.93 14.09
CA ASP A 142 15.27 39.27 14.64
C ASP A 142 15.76 39.25 16.10
N GLY A 143 15.84 38.08 16.76
CA GLY A 143 16.00 38.05 18.22
C GLY A 143 14.69 38.35 18.96
N SER A 144 13.55 38.39 18.25
CA SER A 144 12.25 38.80 18.77
C SER A 144 11.81 38.04 19.99
N LEU A 145 12.08 36.73 20.17
CA LEU A 145 11.58 36.08 21.39
C LEU A 145 12.26 36.64 22.65
N SER A 146 13.57 36.92 22.60
CA SER A 146 14.28 37.54 23.74
C SER A 146 13.95 39.03 23.85
N GLU A 147 13.82 39.73 22.72
CA GLU A 147 13.58 41.17 22.66
C GLU A 147 12.11 41.55 22.97
N MET A 148 11.13 40.81 22.44
CA MET A 148 9.70 40.91 22.79
C MET A 148 9.44 40.57 24.26
N LEU A 149 10.25 39.68 24.84
CA LEU A 149 10.17 39.33 26.26
C LEU A 149 11.04 40.23 27.15
N GLY A 150 11.80 41.19 26.58
CA GLY A 150 12.66 42.13 27.31
C GLY A 150 13.82 41.46 28.06
N ARG A 151 14.31 40.32 27.56
CA ARG A 151 15.34 39.50 28.21
C ARG A 151 16.74 39.80 27.68
N HIS A 152 17.67 40.00 28.61
CA HIS A 152 19.08 40.29 28.33
C HIS A 152 19.90 39.07 27.88
N ARG A 153 19.44 37.84 28.19
CA ARG A 153 20.16 36.60 27.86
C ARG A 153 19.28 35.65 27.06
N LYS A 154 19.80 35.22 25.92
CA LYS A 154 19.18 34.19 25.07
C LYS A 154 19.10 32.87 25.83
N TRP A 155 17.91 32.26 25.87
CA TRP A 155 17.63 30.96 26.53
C TRP A 155 17.82 30.91 28.06
N ASP A 156 17.65 32.04 28.74
CA ASP A 156 17.57 32.10 30.20
C ASP A 156 16.64 31.04 30.83
N ASN A 157 15.52 30.73 30.17
CA ASN A 157 14.56 29.70 30.62
C ASN A 157 14.93 28.26 30.23
N ALA A 158 16.06 28.02 29.56
CA ALA A 158 16.58 26.71 29.15
C ALA A 158 18.07 26.50 29.48
N CYS A 159 18.58 27.20 30.51
CA CYS A 159 19.96 27.11 30.99
C CYS A 159 20.38 25.67 31.35
N ASP A 160 19.44 24.84 31.79
CA ASP A 160 19.66 23.43 32.10
C ASP A 160 20.09 22.59 30.90
N LEU A 161 19.66 22.96 29.69
CA LEU A 161 20.15 22.36 28.45
C LEU A 161 21.43 23.05 27.98
N GLU A 162 21.50 24.38 28.07
CA GLU A 162 22.68 25.16 27.66
C GLU A 162 23.94 24.74 28.42
N ASN A 163 23.82 24.34 29.69
CA ASN A 163 24.95 23.89 30.49
C ASN A 163 25.52 22.53 30.04
N GLN A 164 24.78 21.75 29.23
CA GLN A 164 25.23 20.44 28.77
C GLN A 164 25.93 20.53 27.41
N THR A 165 27.12 19.93 27.31
CA THR A 165 27.95 19.96 26.10
C THR A 165 27.23 19.36 24.88
N PHE A 166 26.45 18.29 25.08
CA PHE A 166 25.66 17.65 24.02
C PHE A 166 24.68 18.62 23.35
N TYR A 167 23.86 19.34 24.12
CA TYR A 167 22.87 20.26 23.55
C TYR A 167 23.50 21.48 22.89
N ARG A 168 24.62 22.01 23.44
CA ARG A 168 25.38 23.08 22.77
C ARG A 168 25.95 22.62 21.42
N PHE A 169 26.44 21.38 21.35
CA PHE A 169 26.95 20.80 20.11
C PHE A 169 25.83 20.67 19.07
N ILE A 170 24.69 20.06 19.44
CA ILE A 170 23.52 19.92 18.56
C ILE A 170 23.01 21.29 18.10
N HIS A 171 22.93 22.29 18.98
CA HIS A 171 22.50 23.64 18.61
C HIS A 171 23.40 24.25 17.50
N LYS A 172 24.73 24.17 17.66
CA LYS A 172 25.69 24.71 16.68
C LYS A 172 25.66 23.97 15.35
N THR A 173 25.32 22.69 15.37
CA THR A 173 25.40 21.79 14.21
C THR A 173 24.02 21.36 13.70
N TYR A 174 22.94 22.02 14.15
CA TYR A 174 21.56 21.58 13.95
C TYR A 174 21.24 21.22 12.50
N PHE A 175 21.56 22.10 11.54
CA PHE A 175 21.26 21.85 10.13
C PHE A 175 22.11 20.74 9.50
N LEU A 176 23.27 20.42 10.08
CA LEU A 176 24.13 19.34 9.61
C LEU A 176 23.56 17.97 9.98
N HIS A 177 22.78 17.84 11.06
CA HIS A 177 22.28 16.53 11.50
C HIS A 177 21.20 15.93 10.59
N PRO A 178 20.14 16.64 10.18
CA PRO A 178 19.21 16.13 9.17
C PRO A 178 19.89 15.87 7.83
N ILE A 179 20.86 16.71 7.44
CA ILE A 179 21.65 16.50 6.22
C ILE A 179 22.54 15.26 6.37
N ALA A 180 23.18 15.07 7.52
CA ALA A 180 24.00 13.91 7.80
C ALA A 180 23.17 12.64 7.85
N LEU A 181 21.98 12.66 8.45
CA LEU A 181 21.05 11.52 8.38
C LEU A 181 20.60 11.27 6.94
N ALA A 182 20.28 12.31 6.17
CA ALA A 182 19.94 12.16 4.77
C ALA A 182 21.12 11.58 3.96
N LEU A 183 22.35 12.05 4.22
CA LEU A 183 23.57 11.53 3.60
C LEU A 183 23.90 10.12 4.07
N ILE A 184 23.66 9.77 5.33
CA ILE A 184 23.85 8.42 5.87
C ILE A 184 22.81 7.51 5.24
N LEU A 185 21.54 7.89 5.19
CA LEU A 185 20.50 7.13 4.50
C LEU A 185 20.82 7.01 3.00
N TYR A 186 21.37 8.06 2.39
CA TYR A 186 21.81 8.06 0.99
C TYR A 186 23.04 7.17 0.75
N VAL A 187 24.05 7.21 1.62
CA VAL A 187 25.24 6.37 1.56
C VAL A 187 24.89 4.93 1.90
N CYS A 188 24.07 4.66 2.91
CA CYS A 188 23.51 3.34 3.21
C CYS A 188 22.70 2.81 2.02
N HIS A 189 21.98 3.69 1.31
CA HIS A 189 21.29 3.33 0.07
C HIS A 189 22.26 3.02 -1.07
N ILE A 190 23.31 3.83 -1.29
CA ILE A 190 24.35 3.58 -2.31
C ILE A 190 25.13 2.29 -2.00
N TRP A 191 25.54 2.12 -0.75
CA TRP A 191 26.35 0.99 -0.31
C TRP A 191 25.53 -0.29 -0.27
N GLY A 192 24.26 -0.19 0.15
CA GLY A 192 23.24 -1.20 -0.07
C GLY A 192 23.20 -1.60 -1.54
N LYS A 193 23.02 -0.65 -2.47
CA LYS A 193 23.01 -0.87 -3.93
C LYS A 193 24.28 -1.51 -4.49
N GLN A 194 25.46 -1.23 -3.93
CA GLN A 194 26.73 -1.74 -4.43
C GLN A 194 26.92 -3.23 -4.13
N GLN A 195 26.37 -3.73 -3.01
CA GLN A 195 26.35 -5.16 -2.70
C GLN A 195 25.39 -5.97 -3.59
N TRP A 196 24.38 -5.32 -4.21
CA TRP A 196 23.48 -5.96 -5.17
C TRP A 196 24.10 -6.21 -6.55
N LYS A 197 25.28 -5.63 -6.88
CA LYS A 197 25.97 -5.86 -8.16
C LYS A 197 26.87 -7.11 -8.19
N THR A 198 27.02 -7.82 -7.07
CA THR A 198 27.83 -9.04 -6.99
C THR A 198 27.06 -10.15 -6.25
N ASN A 199 26.36 -11.01 -7.00
CA ASN A 199 25.83 -12.34 -6.65
C ASN A 199 24.93 -12.52 -5.40
N ASP A 200 23.62 -12.60 -5.68
CA ASP A 200 22.58 -13.54 -5.19
C ASP A 200 22.25 -13.79 -3.68
N LEU A 201 20.94 -13.69 -3.40
CA LEU A 201 20.08 -14.20 -2.30
C LEU A 201 20.27 -13.80 -0.81
N SER A 202 19.23 -13.10 -0.32
CA SER A 202 18.65 -13.07 1.04
C SER A 202 19.48 -13.64 2.20
N ARG A 203 20.06 -12.75 3.02
CA ARG A 203 20.36 -13.03 4.42
C ARG A 203 19.48 -12.14 5.31
N ASN A 204 18.60 -12.78 6.09
CA ASN A 204 17.84 -12.14 7.16
C ASN A 204 18.82 -11.55 8.18
N ASN A 205 18.99 -10.22 8.15
CA ASN A 205 19.83 -9.49 9.08
C ASN A 205 18.93 -8.86 10.15
N TRP A 206 18.82 -9.55 11.29
CA TRP A 206 17.95 -9.17 12.40
C TRP A 206 18.18 -7.73 12.91
N TRP A 207 19.40 -7.19 12.77
CA TRP A 207 19.72 -5.81 13.12
C TRP A 207 19.28 -4.78 12.06
N ILE A 208 19.15 -5.17 10.77
CA ILE A 208 18.55 -4.31 9.73
C ILE A 208 17.05 -4.24 9.94
N SER A 209 16.37 -5.35 10.25
CA SER A 209 14.93 -5.37 10.56
C SER A 209 14.55 -4.49 11.76
N LEU A 210 15.47 -4.30 12.71
CA LEU A 210 15.32 -3.37 13.83
C LEU A 210 15.40 -1.88 13.40
N LEU A 211 16.06 -1.58 12.28
CA LEU A 211 16.21 -0.24 11.70
C LEU A 211 15.09 0.12 10.69
N VAL A 212 14.34 -0.88 10.20
CA VAL A 212 13.19 -0.72 9.26
C VAL A 212 11.83 -1.06 9.88
N PHE A 213 11.78 -1.23 11.20
CA PHE A 213 10.56 -1.15 12.02
C PHE A 213 9.37 -2.05 11.62
N GLY A 214 9.55 -3.36 11.72
CA GLY A 214 8.44 -4.25 12.03
C GLY A 214 7.27 -4.23 11.04
N GLU A 215 7.55 -4.50 9.76
CA GLU A 215 6.65 -5.21 8.83
C GLU A 215 6.31 -6.61 9.40
N GLY A 216 5.72 -6.59 10.59
CA GLY A 216 5.68 -7.64 11.58
C GLY A 216 4.29 -7.69 12.21
N TRP A 217 3.24 -7.67 11.37
CA TRP A 217 1.86 -8.15 11.62
C TRP A 217 0.84 -7.16 12.31
N HIS A 218 -0.41 -6.97 11.79
CA HIS A 218 -1.54 -6.26 12.52
C HIS A 218 -3.01 -6.40 11.98
N ASN A 219 -4.05 -6.36 12.86
CA ASN A 219 -5.52 -6.53 12.62
C ASN A 219 -6.42 -5.61 13.55
N ASN A 220 -7.58 -5.06 13.09
CA ASN A 220 -8.87 -4.78 13.84
C ASN A 220 -9.46 -3.33 14.19
N HIS A 221 -10.43 -2.78 13.41
CA HIS A 221 -11.43 -1.65 13.60
C HIS A 221 -12.86 -1.96 12.97
N HIS A 222 -14.02 -1.98 13.69
CA HIS A 222 -15.20 -2.82 13.33
C HIS A 222 -16.64 -2.18 13.43
N ALA A 223 -17.40 -1.92 12.33
CA ALA A 223 -18.80 -2.40 12.09
C ALA A 223 -19.35 -1.94 10.72
N PHE A 224 -19.29 -0.63 10.44
CA PHE A 224 -19.43 -0.10 9.06
C PHE A 224 -18.08 -0.14 8.34
N GLU A 225 -16.99 0.09 9.10
CA GLU A 225 -15.70 -0.52 8.81
C GLU A 225 -15.93 -2.01 8.70
N TYR A 226 -16.24 -2.81 9.71
CA TYR A 226 -16.50 -4.25 9.51
C TYR A 226 -17.41 -4.66 8.32
N SER A 227 -18.37 -3.91 7.76
CA SER A 227 -19.02 -4.32 6.49
C SER A 227 -18.26 -3.89 5.24
N ALA A 228 -17.60 -2.74 5.25
CA ALA A 228 -16.69 -2.26 4.19
C ALA A 228 -15.27 -2.83 4.30
N ARG A 229 -14.93 -3.36 5.47
CA ARG A 229 -13.68 -3.95 5.96
C ARG A 229 -13.84 -5.45 6.03
N LEU A 230 -15.01 -6.03 6.34
CA LEU A 230 -15.34 -7.36 5.81
C LEU A 230 -15.48 -7.23 4.29
N GLY A 231 -16.05 -6.17 3.70
CA GLY A 231 -16.06 -6.01 2.24
C GLY A 231 -14.66 -5.95 1.60
N MET A 232 -13.72 -5.20 2.20
CA MET A 232 -12.32 -5.06 1.73
C MET A 232 -11.36 -6.13 2.24
N GLU A 233 -11.57 -6.72 3.42
CA GLU A 233 -10.83 -7.89 3.93
C GLU A 233 -11.38 -9.16 3.29
N TRP A 234 -12.69 -9.33 3.13
CA TRP A 234 -13.27 -10.39 2.28
C TRP A 234 -12.88 -10.20 0.83
N TRP A 235 -12.64 -8.99 0.34
CA TRP A 235 -12.05 -8.87 -0.99
C TRP A 235 -10.70 -9.61 -1.04
N GLN A 236 -9.83 -9.44 -0.04
CA GLN A 236 -8.56 -10.17 0.09
C GLN A 236 -8.73 -11.68 0.40
N TYR A 237 -9.89 -12.09 0.91
CA TYR A 237 -10.25 -13.47 1.22
C TYR A 237 -11.40 -14.02 0.38
N ASP A 238 -11.67 -13.44 -0.81
CA ASP A 238 -12.91 -13.74 -1.54
C ASP A 238 -12.86 -15.18 -2.04
N PRO A 239 -13.75 -16.07 -1.55
CA PRO A 239 -13.76 -17.44 -2.03
C PRO A 239 -14.04 -17.52 -3.54
N GLY A 240 -14.78 -16.54 -4.10
CA GLY A 240 -15.00 -16.41 -5.54
C GLY A 240 -13.70 -16.28 -6.31
N LEU A 241 -12.93 -15.23 -6.02
CA LEU A 241 -11.67 -14.95 -6.69
C LEU A 241 -10.61 -16.04 -6.44
N PHE A 242 -10.50 -16.57 -5.22
CA PHE A 242 -9.64 -17.74 -4.95
C PHE A 242 -10.07 -18.97 -5.74
N GLY A 243 -11.38 -19.22 -5.87
CA GLY A 243 -11.90 -20.30 -6.69
C GLY A 243 -11.60 -20.10 -8.18
N ILE A 244 -11.64 -18.86 -8.69
CA ILE A 244 -11.21 -18.56 -10.06
C ILE A 244 -9.72 -18.82 -10.23
N THR A 245 -8.87 -18.23 -9.39
CA THR A 245 -7.40 -18.30 -9.55
C THR A 245 -6.86 -19.71 -9.31
N ILE A 246 -7.19 -20.34 -8.19
CA ILE A 246 -6.63 -21.63 -7.79
C ILE A 246 -7.34 -22.77 -8.53
N SER A 247 -8.68 -22.76 -8.59
CA SER A 247 -9.45 -23.85 -9.19
C SER A 247 -9.60 -23.68 -10.70
N TYR A 248 -10.42 -22.73 -11.16
CA TYR A 248 -10.78 -22.65 -12.58
C TYR A 248 -9.55 -22.44 -13.46
N HIS A 249 -8.66 -21.56 -13.06
CA HIS A 249 -7.48 -21.22 -13.83
C HIS A 249 -6.36 -22.27 -13.65
N ARG A 250 -5.70 -22.31 -12.49
CA ARG A 250 -4.47 -23.11 -12.34
C ARG A 250 -4.71 -24.61 -12.25
N ASN A 251 -5.78 -25.04 -11.57
CA ASN A 251 -6.07 -26.47 -11.39
C ASN A 251 -6.81 -27.08 -12.58
N LEU A 252 -7.99 -26.55 -12.93
CA LEU A 252 -8.88 -27.14 -13.93
C LEU A 252 -8.45 -26.82 -15.36
N THR A 253 -8.14 -25.56 -15.67
CA THR A 253 -7.70 -25.20 -17.02
C THR A 253 -6.33 -25.79 -17.32
N HIS A 254 -5.33 -25.43 -16.50
CA HIS A 254 -3.92 -25.70 -16.80
C HIS A 254 -3.34 -26.96 -16.17
N LYS A 255 -4.06 -27.61 -15.24
CA LYS A 255 -3.65 -28.87 -14.59
C LYS A 255 -2.24 -28.80 -14.03
N THR A 256 -1.98 -27.70 -13.32
CA THR A 256 -0.64 -27.35 -12.83
C THR A 256 -0.30 -28.05 -11.51
N PHE A 257 -1.29 -28.62 -10.83
CA PHE A 257 -1.15 -29.46 -9.64
C PHE A 257 -2.38 -30.37 -9.51
N LYS A 258 -2.32 -31.35 -8.61
CA LYS A 258 -3.43 -32.24 -8.27
C LYS A 258 -3.91 -32.00 -6.84
N LEU A 259 -5.22 -32.07 -6.64
CA LEU A 259 -5.87 -32.00 -5.33
C LEU A 259 -6.71 -33.27 -5.09
N PRO A 260 -6.99 -33.64 -3.83
CA PRO A 260 -8.04 -34.59 -3.53
C PRO A 260 -9.39 -34.05 -4.01
N LYS A 261 -10.26 -34.94 -4.50
CA LYS A 261 -11.49 -34.55 -5.21
C LYS A 261 -12.44 -33.68 -4.38
N TRP A 262 -12.54 -33.90 -3.07
CA TRP A 262 -13.38 -33.09 -2.20
C TRP A 262 -12.93 -31.61 -2.19
N LEU A 263 -11.62 -31.35 -2.20
CA LEU A 263 -11.08 -29.99 -2.18
C LEU A 263 -11.10 -29.35 -3.57
N GLU A 264 -10.83 -30.13 -4.63
CA GLU A 264 -11.01 -29.68 -6.01
C GLU A 264 -12.45 -29.17 -6.23
N TYR A 265 -13.44 -29.97 -5.80
CA TYR A 265 -14.85 -29.63 -5.91
C TYR A 265 -15.25 -28.45 -5.03
N LEU A 266 -14.73 -28.37 -3.80
CA LEU A 266 -14.96 -27.23 -2.91
C LEU A 266 -14.46 -25.92 -3.53
N LEU A 267 -13.22 -25.88 -4.01
CA LEU A 267 -12.65 -24.68 -4.63
C LEU A 267 -13.34 -24.31 -5.95
N ALA A 268 -13.75 -25.32 -6.75
CA ALA A 268 -14.56 -25.07 -7.93
C ALA A 268 -15.94 -24.49 -7.59
N TYR A 269 -16.57 -24.97 -6.51
CA TYR A 269 -17.82 -24.41 -6.00
C TYR A 269 -17.66 -22.97 -5.52
N CYS A 270 -16.55 -22.66 -4.84
CA CYS A 270 -16.22 -21.28 -4.47
C CYS A 270 -16.12 -20.37 -5.70
N GLY A 271 -15.43 -20.80 -6.76
CA GLY A 271 -15.28 -20.05 -8.02
C GLY A 271 -16.60 -19.75 -8.73
N LEU A 272 -17.60 -20.60 -8.56
CA LEU A 272 -18.94 -20.40 -9.11
C LEU A 272 -19.61 -19.12 -8.58
N HIS A 273 -19.31 -18.72 -7.34
CA HIS A 273 -19.82 -17.48 -6.75
C HIS A 273 -19.13 -16.22 -7.28
N ALA A 274 -18.12 -16.32 -8.14
CA ALA A 274 -17.51 -15.18 -8.84
C ALA A 274 -18.39 -14.63 -10.00
N LEU A 275 -19.46 -15.36 -10.35
CA LEU A 275 -20.43 -14.98 -11.38
C LEU A 275 -19.85 -14.81 -12.81
N GLN A 276 -18.76 -15.52 -13.13
CA GLN A 276 -18.10 -15.48 -14.45
C GLN A 276 -18.46 -16.65 -15.37
N GLY A 277 -19.42 -17.48 -14.97
CA GLY A 277 -19.77 -18.74 -15.64
C GLY A 277 -19.49 -19.96 -14.75
N ASP A 278 -20.10 -21.08 -15.12
CA ASP A 278 -19.84 -22.36 -14.47
C ASP A 278 -18.46 -22.91 -14.89
N PRO A 279 -17.92 -23.94 -14.21
CA PRO A 279 -16.58 -24.45 -14.48
C PRO A 279 -16.40 -24.96 -15.92
N ILE A 280 -17.43 -25.56 -16.54
CA ILE A 280 -17.33 -26.06 -17.92
C ILE A 280 -17.23 -24.87 -18.88
N TYR A 281 -18.07 -23.86 -18.69
CA TYR A 281 -18.04 -22.62 -19.49
C TYR A 281 -16.69 -21.92 -19.36
N TRP A 282 -16.30 -21.56 -18.14
CA TRP A 282 -15.13 -20.72 -17.91
C TRP A 282 -13.84 -21.37 -18.40
N VAL A 283 -13.63 -22.65 -18.06
CA VAL A 283 -12.42 -23.40 -18.46
C VAL A 283 -12.33 -23.55 -19.98
N SER A 284 -13.47 -23.76 -20.66
CA SER A 284 -13.50 -23.85 -22.13
C SER A 284 -13.08 -22.53 -22.77
N ILE A 285 -13.67 -21.42 -22.33
CA ILE A 285 -13.34 -20.08 -22.83
C ILE A 285 -11.86 -19.77 -22.60
N HIS A 286 -11.33 -20.08 -21.41
CA HIS A 286 -9.93 -19.82 -21.07
C HIS A 286 -8.96 -20.67 -21.90
N ARG A 287 -9.26 -21.96 -22.10
CA ARG A 287 -8.46 -22.84 -22.97
C ARG A 287 -8.45 -22.34 -24.41
N TYR A 288 -9.57 -21.85 -24.92
CA TYR A 288 -9.63 -21.23 -26.26
C TYR A 288 -8.91 -19.89 -26.34
N HIS A 289 -8.95 -19.08 -25.29
CA HIS A 289 -8.15 -17.87 -25.20
C HIS A 289 -6.66 -18.21 -25.37
N HIS A 290 -6.11 -19.16 -24.63
CA HIS A 290 -4.70 -19.58 -24.81
C HIS A 290 -4.40 -20.10 -26.23
N GLN A 291 -5.32 -20.90 -26.79
CA GLN A 291 -5.13 -21.48 -28.12
C GLN A 291 -5.13 -20.43 -29.24
N TYR A 292 -5.91 -19.36 -29.10
CA TYR A 292 -6.16 -18.36 -30.13
C TYR A 292 -5.79 -16.95 -29.71
N VAL A 293 -4.99 -16.80 -28.67
CA VAL A 293 -4.72 -15.54 -27.97
C VAL A 293 -4.41 -14.40 -28.95
N ASP A 294 -5.05 -13.25 -28.74
CA ASP A 294 -4.85 -12.04 -29.54
C ASP A 294 -5.10 -12.22 -31.07
N THR A 295 -5.91 -13.21 -31.45
CA THR A 295 -6.46 -13.36 -32.80
C THR A 295 -7.95 -12.99 -32.84
N PRO A 296 -8.57 -12.84 -34.03
CA PRO A 296 -10.01 -12.59 -34.12
C PRO A 296 -10.88 -13.69 -33.51
N THR A 297 -10.35 -14.91 -33.35
CA THR A 297 -11.07 -16.06 -32.75
C THR A 297 -10.89 -16.16 -31.23
N ASP A 298 -10.03 -15.34 -30.62
CA ASP A 298 -9.97 -15.25 -29.16
C ASP A 298 -11.29 -14.66 -28.59
N PRO A 299 -11.94 -15.36 -27.63
CA PRO A 299 -13.20 -14.95 -27.02
C PRO A 299 -13.20 -13.54 -26.42
N HIS A 300 -12.07 -13.08 -25.88
CA HIS A 300 -11.93 -11.75 -25.27
C HIS A 300 -10.70 -11.02 -25.82
N SER A 301 -10.42 -11.25 -27.11
CA SER A 301 -9.27 -10.71 -27.83
C SER A 301 -9.06 -9.22 -27.65
N ARG A 302 -7.82 -8.85 -27.30
CA ARG A 302 -7.41 -7.44 -27.22
C ARG A 302 -7.49 -6.75 -28.59
N ILE A 303 -7.28 -7.44 -29.71
CA ILE A 303 -7.26 -6.75 -31.02
C ILE A 303 -8.63 -6.13 -31.38
N LYS A 304 -9.72 -6.58 -30.74
CA LYS A 304 -11.10 -6.07 -30.93
C LYS A 304 -11.40 -4.78 -30.15
N GLY A 305 -10.46 -4.24 -29.37
CA GLY A 305 -10.60 -2.96 -28.65
C GLY A 305 -10.74 -3.08 -27.13
N PHE A 306 -10.32 -2.04 -26.38
CA PHE A 306 -10.05 -2.15 -24.93
C PHE A 306 -11.30 -2.52 -24.16
N TRP A 307 -12.39 -1.79 -24.45
CA TRP A 307 -13.70 -2.03 -23.89
C TRP A 307 -14.29 -3.38 -24.32
N PHE A 308 -13.88 -3.90 -25.48
CA PHE A 308 -14.22 -5.26 -25.88
C PHE A 308 -13.62 -6.30 -24.94
N SER A 309 -12.29 -6.30 -24.80
CA SER A 309 -11.56 -7.21 -23.90
C SER A 309 -11.93 -7.01 -22.41
N HIS A 310 -12.34 -5.80 -22.03
CA HIS A 310 -12.67 -5.47 -20.63
C HIS A 310 -14.11 -5.81 -20.23
N LEU A 311 -15.12 -5.63 -21.08
CA LEU A 311 -16.50 -5.77 -20.63
C LEU A 311 -17.46 -6.27 -21.71
N THR A 312 -17.36 -5.75 -22.93
CA THR A 312 -18.43 -6.00 -23.91
C THR A 312 -18.41 -7.42 -24.47
N TRP A 313 -17.29 -8.14 -24.42
CA TRP A 313 -17.24 -9.59 -24.70
C TRP A 313 -18.19 -10.39 -23.79
N TYR A 314 -18.32 -9.98 -22.53
CA TYR A 314 -19.15 -10.65 -21.53
C TYR A 314 -20.65 -10.39 -21.73
N LEU A 315 -20.99 -9.28 -22.41
CA LEU A 315 -22.36 -8.88 -22.74
C LEU A 315 -22.89 -9.52 -24.02
N GLN A 316 -22.02 -10.11 -24.84
CA GLN A 316 -22.46 -10.88 -26.01
C GLN A 316 -23.23 -12.12 -25.53
N LYS A 317 -24.25 -12.55 -26.28
CA LYS A 317 -24.98 -13.77 -25.92
C LYS A 317 -23.96 -14.90 -25.73
N ARG A 318 -24.01 -15.60 -24.59
CA ARG A 318 -23.10 -16.73 -24.26
C ARG A 318 -23.04 -17.78 -25.38
N ASP A 319 -24.11 -17.91 -26.15
CA ASP A 319 -24.16 -18.79 -27.31
C ASP A 319 -23.54 -18.19 -28.58
N GLN A 320 -23.50 -16.86 -28.76
CA GLN A 320 -22.91 -16.24 -29.95
C GLN A 320 -21.39 -16.12 -29.86
N SER A 321 -20.82 -15.75 -28.70
CA SER A 321 -19.36 -15.54 -28.59
C SER A 321 -18.52 -16.78 -28.88
N VAL A 322 -19.03 -17.98 -28.51
CA VAL A 322 -18.37 -19.25 -28.85
C VAL A 322 -18.84 -19.79 -30.20
N SER A 323 -20.13 -19.71 -30.54
CA SER A 323 -20.66 -20.37 -31.74
C SER A 323 -20.43 -19.62 -33.05
N GLU A 324 -20.10 -18.32 -33.00
CA GLU A 324 -19.68 -17.54 -34.17
C GLU A 324 -18.16 -17.65 -34.41
N MET A 325 -17.36 -17.96 -33.38
CA MET A 325 -15.90 -18.07 -33.45
C MET A 325 -15.40 -19.51 -33.56
N ILE A 326 -16.20 -20.49 -33.12
CA ILE A 326 -15.88 -21.93 -33.09
C ILE A 326 -17.09 -22.70 -33.64
N PRO A 327 -16.91 -23.64 -34.60
CA PRO A 327 -17.99 -24.44 -35.14
C PRO A 327 -18.85 -25.09 -34.04
N ARG A 328 -20.19 -25.03 -34.19
CA ARG A 328 -21.15 -25.47 -33.15
C ARG A 328 -20.95 -26.92 -32.71
N ASP A 329 -20.47 -27.77 -33.59
CA ASP A 329 -20.09 -29.17 -33.34
C ASP A 329 -18.94 -29.32 -32.34
N ARG A 330 -18.03 -28.33 -32.27
CA ARG A 330 -16.83 -28.36 -31.40
C ARG A 330 -16.99 -27.66 -30.05
N LYS A 331 -18.19 -27.15 -29.73
CA LYS A 331 -18.47 -26.17 -28.67
C LYS A 331 -17.98 -26.53 -27.25
N TRP A 332 -17.63 -27.79 -26.96
CA TRP A 332 -17.08 -28.20 -25.65
C TRP A 332 -16.06 -29.34 -25.75
N GLU A 333 -15.41 -29.49 -26.91
CA GLU A 333 -14.44 -30.56 -27.14
C GLU A 333 -13.19 -30.39 -26.27
N ASN A 334 -12.77 -29.14 -26.09
CA ASN A 334 -11.60 -28.81 -25.27
C ASN A 334 -11.81 -29.01 -23.77
N VAL A 335 -13.00 -29.41 -23.28
CA VAL A 335 -13.32 -29.65 -21.85
C VAL A 335 -14.03 -30.97 -21.59
N THR A 336 -13.75 -31.98 -22.41
CA THR A 336 -14.31 -33.34 -22.26
C THR A 336 -13.95 -33.99 -20.91
N ASP A 337 -12.84 -33.62 -20.29
CA ASP A 337 -12.40 -34.04 -18.96
C ASP A 337 -13.35 -33.57 -17.84
N LEU A 338 -13.88 -32.36 -17.93
CA LEU A 338 -14.87 -31.85 -16.98
C LEU A 338 -16.25 -32.44 -17.26
N LYS A 339 -16.64 -32.56 -18.54
CA LYS A 339 -17.93 -33.15 -18.96
C LYS A 339 -18.15 -34.57 -18.49
N LYS A 340 -17.08 -35.36 -18.34
CA LYS A 340 -17.16 -36.74 -17.82
C LYS A 340 -17.56 -36.80 -16.34
N GLN A 341 -17.33 -35.75 -15.57
CA GLN A 341 -17.60 -35.72 -14.13
C GLN A 341 -19.02 -35.20 -13.83
N THR A 342 -19.79 -35.96 -13.03
CA THR A 342 -21.18 -35.62 -12.68
C THR A 342 -21.29 -34.31 -11.92
N PHE A 343 -20.31 -34.01 -11.06
CA PHE A 343 -20.25 -32.77 -10.28
C PHE A 343 -20.26 -31.52 -11.18
N TYR A 344 -19.38 -31.45 -12.18
CA TYR A 344 -19.32 -30.30 -13.09
C TYR A 344 -20.56 -30.19 -13.99
N ARG A 345 -21.15 -31.33 -14.41
CA ARG A 345 -22.43 -31.32 -15.13
C ARG A 345 -23.58 -30.79 -14.26
N PHE A 346 -23.57 -31.09 -12.97
CA PHE A 346 -24.55 -30.56 -12.02
C PHE A 346 -24.41 -29.04 -11.91
N LEU A 347 -23.21 -28.54 -11.58
CA LEU A 347 -22.94 -27.10 -11.48
C LEU A 347 -23.28 -26.32 -12.76
N HIS A 348 -23.02 -26.91 -13.93
CA HIS A 348 -23.39 -26.31 -15.21
C HIS A 348 -24.92 -26.13 -15.36
N LYS A 349 -25.71 -27.13 -14.96
CA LYS A 349 -27.17 -27.09 -15.03
C LYS A 349 -27.80 -26.18 -13.97
N THR A 350 -27.21 -26.11 -12.78
CA THR A 350 -27.75 -25.37 -11.62
C THR A 350 -27.06 -24.04 -11.37
N TYR A 351 -26.21 -23.57 -12.29
CA TYR A 351 -25.31 -22.43 -12.11
C TYR A 351 -25.97 -21.22 -11.42
N LEU A 352 -27.10 -20.73 -11.91
CA LEU A 352 -27.75 -19.53 -11.35
C LEU A 352 -28.37 -19.76 -9.97
N LEU A 353 -28.73 -21.00 -9.63
CA LEU A 353 -29.35 -21.31 -8.33
C LEU A 353 -28.38 -21.11 -7.17
N HIS A 354 -27.08 -21.34 -7.38
CA HIS A 354 -26.10 -21.26 -6.30
C HIS A 354 -25.78 -19.83 -5.85
N PRO A 355 -25.49 -18.84 -6.73
CA PRO A 355 -25.37 -17.45 -6.31
C PRO A 355 -26.68 -16.89 -5.74
N ILE A 356 -27.83 -17.30 -6.27
CA ILE A 356 -29.15 -16.90 -5.71
C ILE A 356 -29.31 -17.46 -4.30
N ALA A 357 -28.95 -18.73 -4.06
CA ALA A 357 -28.99 -19.31 -2.74
C ALA A 357 -28.05 -18.59 -1.76
N LEU A 358 -26.82 -18.26 -2.18
CA LEU A 358 -25.91 -17.47 -1.35
C LEU A 358 -26.46 -16.07 -1.06
N ALA A 359 -27.06 -15.41 -2.05
CA ALA A 359 -27.73 -14.12 -1.85
C ALA A 359 -28.86 -14.22 -0.82
N ALA A 360 -29.70 -15.25 -0.91
CA ALA A 360 -30.79 -15.49 0.03
C ALA A 360 -30.27 -15.78 1.45
N ILE A 361 -29.20 -16.56 1.59
CA ILE A 361 -28.55 -16.85 2.88
C ILE A 361 -27.94 -15.58 3.48
N LEU A 362 -27.20 -14.79 2.69
CA LEU A 362 -26.62 -13.55 3.19
C LEU A 362 -27.70 -12.54 3.60
N TYR A 363 -28.79 -12.46 2.83
CA TYR A 363 -29.93 -11.62 3.17
C TYR A 363 -30.64 -12.12 4.43
N SER A 364 -30.82 -13.43 4.63
CA SER A 364 -31.47 -13.95 5.83
C SER A 364 -30.64 -13.78 7.10
N ILE A 365 -29.30 -13.78 6.97
CA ILE A 365 -28.38 -13.58 8.11
C ILE A 365 -28.25 -12.10 8.49
N GLY A 366 -28.11 -11.20 7.51
CA GLY A 366 -27.72 -9.81 7.76
C GLY A 366 -28.46 -8.75 6.95
N GLY A 367 -29.57 -9.13 6.31
CA GLY A 367 -30.44 -8.23 5.56
C GLY A 367 -29.78 -7.60 4.34
N ALA A 368 -30.28 -6.42 3.97
CA ALA A 368 -29.84 -5.69 2.78
C ALA A 368 -28.32 -5.36 2.78
N PRO A 369 -27.67 -4.97 3.89
CA PRO A 369 -26.23 -4.69 3.88
C PRO A 369 -25.37 -5.90 3.48
N PHE A 370 -25.68 -7.09 3.99
CA PHE A 370 -24.94 -8.32 3.68
C PHE A 370 -25.15 -8.75 2.23
N PHE A 371 -26.38 -8.59 1.71
CA PHE A 371 -26.66 -8.80 0.30
C PHE A 371 -25.91 -7.78 -0.59
N ILE A 372 -25.99 -6.48 -0.29
CA ILE A 372 -25.38 -5.43 -1.12
C ILE A 372 -23.86 -5.56 -1.14
N TRP A 373 -23.21 -5.71 0.01
CA TRP A 373 -21.75 -5.79 0.06
C TRP A 373 -21.24 -7.18 -0.32
N GLY A 374 -21.82 -8.23 0.27
CA GLY A 374 -21.40 -9.62 0.06
C GLY A 374 -21.78 -10.19 -1.31
N MET A 375 -22.81 -9.65 -1.96
CA MET A 375 -23.13 -9.98 -3.36
C MET A 375 -22.76 -8.82 -4.27
N CYS A 376 -23.53 -7.73 -4.31
CA CYS A 376 -23.44 -6.75 -5.39
C CYS A 376 -22.06 -6.10 -5.54
N VAL A 377 -21.53 -5.48 -4.47
CA VAL A 377 -20.23 -4.80 -4.52
C VAL A 377 -19.10 -5.78 -4.75
N ARG A 378 -19.06 -6.88 -3.97
CA ARG A 378 -18.07 -7.95 -4.14
C ARG A 378 -18.02 -8.45 -5.58
N ILE A 379 -19.16 -8.80 -6.17
CA ILE A 379 -19.23 -9.30 -7.55
C ILE A 379 -18.70 -8.26 -8.55
N VAL A 380 -19.06 -6.99 -8.40
CA VAL A 380 -18.57 -5.92 -9.30
C VAL A 380 -17.04 -5.81 -9.21
N ILE A 381 -16.47 -5.81 -8.00
CA ILE A 381 -15.02 -5.75 -7.81
C ILE A 381 -14.33 -7.00 -8.40
N VAL A 382 -14.85 -8.20 -8.13
CA VAL A 382 -14.36 -9.47 -8.69
C VAL A 382 -14.37 -9.44 -10.22
N LEU A 383 -15.49 -9.06 -10.82
CA LEU A 383 -15.63 -8.98 -12.28
C LEU A 383 -14.61 -8.01 -12.86
N HIS A 384 -14.53 -6.78 -12.35
CA HIS A 384 -13.56 -5.81 -12.88
C HIS A 384 -12.12 -6.24 -12.66
N ALA A 385 -11.75 -6.81 -11.50
CA ALA A 385 -10.39 -7.30 -11.27
C ALA A 385 -9.99 -8.40 -12.28
N THR A 386 -10.87 -9.36 -12.53
CA THR A 386 -10.61 -10.41 -13.54
C THR A 386 -10.63 -9.87 -14.96
N PHE A 387 -11.52 -8.94 -15.29
CA PHE A 387 -11.57 -8.32 -16.61
C PHE A 387 -10.38 -7.41 -16.89
N LEU A 388 -9.76 -6.84 -15.86
CA LEU A 388 -8.49 -6.11 -16.00
C LEU A 388 -7.34 -7.05 -16.39
N VAL A 389 -7.42 -8.35 -16.09
CA VAL A 389 -6.45 -9.33 -16.63
C VAL A 389 -6.57 -9.38 -18.15
N ASN A 390 -7.79 -9.53 -18.68
CA ASN A 390 -8.04 -9.58 -20.13
C ASN A 390 -7.69 -8.26 -20.84
N SER A 391 -7.96 -7.11 -20.21
CA SER A 391 -7.79 -5.81 -20.85
C SER A 391 -6.45 -5.16 -20.55
N VAL A 392 -6.15 -4.89 -19.27
CA VAL A 392 -4.91 -4.20 -18.86
C VAL A 392 -3.71 -5.12 -19.05
N CYS A 393 -3.80 -6.41 -18.70
CA CYS A 393 -2.67 -7.31 -18.87
C CYS A 393 -2.44 -7.78 -20.32
N HIS A 394 -3.25 -7.34 -21.29
CA HIS A 394 -2.92 -7.43 -22.72
C HIS A 394 -2.59 -6.06 -23.36
N THR A 395 -2.58 -4.98 -22.58
CA THR A 395 -2.31 -3.62 -23.09
C THR A 395 -1.11 -2.96 -22.42
N TRP A 396 -1.02 -3.04 -21.08
CA TRP A 396 -0.07 -2.27 -20.29
C TRP A 396 0.62 -3.13 -19.24
N GLY A 397 1.95 -3.16 -19.33
CA GLY A 397 2.82 -3.87 -18.40
C GLY A 397 4.14 -4.27 -19.05
N LYS A 398 4.85 -5.23 -18.46
CA LYS A 398 6.12 -5.74 -18.96
C LYS A 398 5.96 -7.08 -19.68
N GLN A 399 6.75 -7.34 -20.71
CA GLN A 399 6.78 -8.63 -21.40
C GLN A 399 8.18 -9.26 -21.25
N PRO A 400 8.54 -9.80 -20.06
CA PRO A 400 9.88 -10.36 -19.84
C PRO A 400 10.17 -11.63 -20.65
N TRP A 401 9.15 -12.35 -21.09
CA TRP A 401 9.30 -13.57 -21.86
C TRP A 401 8.78 -13.35 -23.26
N LYS A 402 9.55 -13.84 -24.24
CA LYS A 402 9.13 -13.80 -25.63
C LYS A 402 7.98 -14.78 -25.87
N THR A 403 6.76 -14.25 -25.82
CA THR A 403 5.54 -14.94 -26.23
C THR A 403 5.08 -14.40 -27.59
N ASN A 404 4.26 -15.17 -28.30
CA ASN A 404 3.70 -14.74 -29.60
C ASN A 404 2.38 -13.97 -29.43
N ASP A 405 2.16 -13.36 -28.26
CA ASP A 405 0.93 -12.68 -27.87
C ASP A 405 1.23 -11.29 -27.28
N LEU A 406 0.16 -10.57 -26.92
CA LEU A 406 0.19 -9.25 -26.33
C LEU A 406 0.13 -9.29 -24.80
N SER A 407 0.30 -10.45 -24.16
CA SER A 407 0.26 -10.57 -22.70
C SER A 407 1.37 -9.73 -22.04
N ARG A 408 1.08 -9.17 -20.87
CA ARG A 408 1.93 -8.25 -20.11
C ARG A 408 1.76 -8.49 -18.61
N ASN A 409 2.86 -8.45 -17.90
CA ASN A 409 2.92 -8.44 -16.44
C ASN A 409 2.55 -7.05 -15.89
N ASN A 410 1.54 -7.00 -15.03
CA ASN A 410 1.11 -5.79 -14.33
C ASN A 410 0.93 -6.06 -12.83
N GLY A 411 1.79 -5.47 -12.01
CA GLY A 411 1.80 -5.69 -10.56
C GLY A 411 0.58 -5.14 -9.83
N TRP A 412 -0.02 -4.04 -10.32
CA TRP A 412 -1.26 -3.51 -9.74
C TRP A 412 -2.44 -4.46 -9.98
N ILE A 413 -2.51 -5.04 -11.18
CA ILE A 413 -3.52 -6.07 -11.46
C ILE A 413 -3.21 -7.34 -10.67
N SER A 414 -1.93 -7.69 -10.46
CA SER A 414 -1.57 -8.84 -9.63
C SER A 414 -2.03 -8.68 -8.18
N LEU A 415 -1.94 -7.46 -7.63
CA LEU A 415 -2.45 -7.13 -6.30
C LEU A 415 -3.98 -7.30 -6.22
N LEU A 416 -4.70 -6.84 -7.25
CA LEU A 416 -6.16 -6.92 -7.30
C LEU A 416 -6.65 -8.35 -7.60
N ALA A 417 -6.04 -9.03 -8.57
CA ALA A 417 -6.48 -10.32 -9.08
C ALA A 417 -5.63 -11.49 -8.53
N PHE A 418 -5.04 -11.37 -7.35
CA PHE A 418 -4.39 -12.47 -6.61
C PHE A 418 -3.28 -13.24 -7.37
N GLY A 419 -2.42 -12.53 -8.09
CA GLY A 419 -1.30 -13.12 -8.84
C GLY A 419 -1.52 -13.19 -10.34
N GLU A 420 -2.78 -13.07 -10.79
CA GLU A 420 -3.16 -13.26 -12.20
C GLU A 420 -2.68 -12.12 -13.11
N GLY A 421 -2.24 -11.00 -12.52
CA GLY A 421 -1.60 -9.90 -13.23
C GLY A 421 -0.20 -10.19 -13.74
N TRP A 422 0.45 -11.30 -13.32
CA TRP A 422 1.70 -11.78 -13.94
C TRP A 422 1.42 -12.51 -15.24
N HIS A 423 0.74 -11.82 -16.16
CA HIS A 423 0.08 -12.46 -17.27
C HIS A 423 1.04 -12.90 -18.38
N ASN A 424 2.14 -12.19 -18.62
CA ASN A 424 3.15 -12.67 -19.57
C ASN A 424 3.93 -13.87 -19.04
N ASN A 425 4.20 -13.92 -17.73
CA ASN A 425 4.75 -15.14 -17.12
C ASN A 425 3.81 -16.32 -17.33
N HIS A 426 2.52 -16.07 -17.09
CA HIS A 426 1.48 -17.06 -17.26
C HIS A 426 1.39 -17.58 -18.70
N HIS A 427 1.33 -16.70 -19.70
CA HIS A 427 1.30 -17.10 -21.12
C HIS A 427 2.60 -17.79 -21.58
N ALA A 428 3.75 -17.42 -21.03
CA ALA A 428 5.02 -18.09 -21.32
C ALA A 428 5.10 -19.50 -20.73
N PHE A 429 4.50 -19.73 -19.56
CA PHE A 429 4.59 -20.98 -18.82
C PHE A 429 3.23 -21.41 -18.27
N GLU A 430 2.25 -21.56 -19.17
CA GLU A 430 0.86 -21.88 -18.81
C GLU A 430 0.72 -23.14 -17.95
N TYR A 431 1.65 -24.08 -18.08
CA TYR A 431 1.71 -25.31 -17.28
C TYR A 431 2.17 -25.11 -15.84
N SER A 432 2.56 -23.89 -15.44
CA SER A 432 3.05 -23.61 -14.09
C SER A 432 1.95 -23.20 -13.12
N ALA A 433 2.03 -23.74 -11.91
CA ALA A 433 1.17 -23.32 -10.79
C ALA A 433 1.54 -21.95 -10.23
N ARG A 434 2.72 -21.44 -10.56
CA ARG A 434 3.29 -20.19 -10.08
C ARG A 434 3.30 -19.16 -11.20
N LEU A 435 2.51 -18.10 -11.06
CA LEU A 435 2.47 -17.01 -12.03
C LEU A 435 3.53 -15.95 -11.70
N GLY A 436 3.73 -15.70 -10.40
CA GLY A 436 4.82 -14.88 -9.89
C GLY A 436 6.18 -15.58 -9.91
N ILE A 437 6.67 -15.95 -11.10
CA ILE A 437 8.07 -15.79 -11.53
C ILE A 437 9.12 -15.57 -10.43
N GLU A 438 9.32 -14.28 -10.21
CA GLU A 438 10.31 -13.72 -9.32
C GLU A 438 9.85 -13.75 -7.87
N TRP A 439 10.80 -13.75 -6.93
CA TRP A 439 10.50 -13.80 -5.50
C TRP A 439 9.69 -12.58 -4.98
N TRP A 440 9.81 -11.42 -5.63
CA TRP A 440 9.10 -10.19 -5.26
C TRP A 440 7.72 -10.07 -5.91
N GLN A 441 7.39 -10.97 -6.84
CA GLN A 441 6.11 -10.96 -7.54
C GLN A 441 5.01 -11.51 -6.63
N TYR A 442 4.24 -10.60 -6.04
CA TYR A 442 3.11 -10.93 -5.17
C TYR A 442 2.09 -11.81 -5.89
N ASP A 443 2.00 -13.08 -5.47
CA ASP A 443 1.12 -14.12 -6.04
C ASP A 443 0.42 -14.91 -4.92
N PRO A 444 -0.68 -14.37 -4.36
CA PRO A 444 -1.48 -15.04 -3.33
C PRO A 444 -1.95 -16.45 -3.70
N GLY A 445 -2.35 -16.67 -4.96
CA GLY A 445 -2.76 -18.00 -5.43
C GLY A 445 -1.64 -19.02 -5.28
N TRP A 446 -0.40 -18.64 -5.58
CA TRP A 446 0.77 -19.49 -5.40
C TRP A 446 1.06 -19.81 -3.94
N TYR A 447 0.93 -18.83 -3.04
CA TYR A 447 1.17 -19.03 -1.61
C TYR A 447 0.21 -20.07 -1.01
N VAL A 448 -1.06 -20.05 -1.41
CA VAL A 448 -2.04 -21.05 -0.99
C VAL A 448 -1.68 -22.43 -1.55
N ILE A 449 -1.32 -22.54 -2.83
CA ILE A 449 -0.91 -23.81 -3.44
C ILE A 449 0.32 -24.38 -2.72
N ARG A 450 1.30 -23.54 -2.38
CA ARG A 450 2.49 -23.95 -1.63
C ARG A 450 2.19 -24.40 -0.22
N PHE A 451 1.28 -23.73 0.47
CA PHE A 451 0.81 -24.20 1.77
C PHE A 451 0.13 -25.58 1.67
N LEU A 452 -0.76 -25.76 0.69
CA LEU A 452 -1.43 -27.04 0.44
C LEU A 452 -0.44 -28.16 0.06
N GLU A 453 0.62 -27.83 -0.68
CA GLU A 453 1.70 -28.77 -1.00
C GLU A 453 2.50 -29.16 0.25
N ALA A 454 2.83 -28.18 1.10
CA ALA A 454 3.59 -28.40 2.33
C ALA A 454 2.87 -29.32 3.33
N ILE A 455 1.54 -29.25 3.39
CA ILE A 455 0.72 -30.15 4.23
C ILE A 455 0.34 -31.47 3.51
N GLY A 456 0.88 -31.73 2.31
CA GLY A 456 0.69 -32.96 1.55
C GLY A 456 -0.67 -33.08 0.83
N VAL A 457 -1.46 -32.01 0.77
CA VAL A 457 -2.79 -31.99 0.14
C VAL A 457 -2.68 -31.72 -1.36
N ALA A 458 -1.84 -30.78 -1.79
CA ALA A 458 -1.52 -30.59 -3.20
C ALA A 458 -0.33 -31.45 -3.60
N THR A 459 -0.41 -32.13 -4.75
CA THR A 459 0.68 -32.96 -5.27
C THR A 459 0.94 -32.64 -6.74
N HIS A 460 2.10 -33.08 -7.27
CA HIS A 460 2.48 -32.87 -8.68
C HIS A 460 2.46 -31.38 -9.09
N VAL A 461 2.88 -30.50 -8.20
CA VAL A 461 2.94 -29.05 -8.45
C VAL A 461 4.01 -28.77 -9.51
N LYS A 462 3.59 -28.16 -10.62
CA LYS A 462 4.43 -27.87 -11.77
C LYS A 462 5.00 -26.45 -11.70
N LEU A 463 6.28 -26.34 -12.02
CA LEU A 463 7.02 -25.09 -12.10
C LEU A 463 7.75 -24.98 -13.45
N PRO A 464 8.08 -23.76 -13.89
CA PRO A 464 8.84 -23.58 -15.12
C PRO A 464 10.23 -24.20 -14.98
N SER A 465 10.69 -24.92 -16.01
CA SER A 465 12.06 -25.42 -16.01
C SER A 465 13.04 -24.28 -16.33
N GLN A 466 14.24 -24.33 -15.74
CA GLN A 466 15.28 -23.33 -16.00
C GLN A 466 15.64 -23.25 -17.49
N THR A 467 15.71 -24.39 -18.16
CA THR A 467 15.98 -24.46 -19.60
C THR A 467 14.90 -23.76 -20.42
N HIS A 468 13.62 -23.93 -20.06
CA HIS A 468 12.53 -23.26 -20.76
C HIS A 468 12.56 -21.74 -20.51
N MET A 469 12.84 -21.32 -19.27
CA MET A 469 13.03 -19.91 -18.94
C MET A 469 14.17 -19.28 -19.77
N GLN A 470 15.35 -19.90 -19.78
CA GLN A 470 16.50 -19.42 -20.58
C GLN A 470 16.16 -19.28 -22.06
N LYS A 471 15.41 -20.24 -22.61
CA LYS A 471 14.98 -20.21 -24.02
C LYS A 471 14.12 -19.00 -24.33
N LEU A 472 13.19 -18.63 -23.44
CA LEU A 472 12.27 -17.51 -23.65
C LEU A 472 12.86 -16.15 -23.25
N ALA A 473 13.96 -16.13 -22.50
CA ALA A 473 14.65 -14.91 -22.08
C ALA A 473 15.69 -14.38 -23.08
N ASN A 474 16.27 -15.25 -23.92
CA ASN A 474 17.47 -14.95 -24.72
C ASN A 474 17.22 -14.56 -26.19
N TYR A 475 15.98 -14.21 -26.56
CA TYR A 475 15.58 -13.84 -27.92
C TYR A 475 14.56 -12.71 -27.91
#